data_AF-A0A1V6FHT1-F1
#
_entry.id   AF-A0A1V6FHT1-F1
#
_cell.length_a   1.000
_cell.length_b   1.000
_cell.length_c   1.000
_cell.angle_alpha   90.00
_cell.angle_beta   90.00
_cell.angle_gamma   90.00
#
_symmetry.space_group_name_H-M   'P 1'
#
loop_
_entity.id
_entity.type
_entity.pdbx_description
1 polymer ?
#
loop_
_entity_poly.entity_id
_entity_poly.type
_entity_poly.pdbx_seq_one_letter_code
_entity_poly.pdbx_strand_id
1 'polypeptide(L)'
;MTVIDVHAHVPAASQWDEFLREMRDHGIDITIVSSLGVSGWPQFPDSAQIRAANEQAEEFSRYAGGRILWLAYLNPQNDDWPEELTRCVERGCRGIKLWISLRDPVTGSLERTPPVLERAQELGLPVLIHTFHRTDPLLPGEVSVADVAAWGRQFPGLTLIAAHAGCNWHQTQGILYDIPNVLVDVCGGMPEAGMVETLTDELGAARVLYGSDALGRSFSSQLAKVRLATVTEAEQEEILGRAAARVFRITEADLAAARQAAASLPATPWAVLPDMTEDHFLFAGDLPFRYSPLPEMADLTTALRRHGIGRAFCAFGPSLYALDMAAENRLLAGAVAALGDDCLQPLATLLPTAYNWRETLAEARRLCAGGIVFPYLHDWDIRDSQFRDFFAACADAHFPLWINVNLHDYRFRPRGTSPRRTASVETIDFLATAPVNSYVIQCAAAAEVQAGLALGRADVRFDISRLVDSSGALRNTIARHGADRLVLGSEFPFRHLRTNAACARWICQPEDRKTPVKV
;
A
#
# COMPACT_ATOMS: atom_id res chain seq x y z
N MET A 1 -11.00 7.62 -19.92
CA MET A 1 -11.23 6.30 -19.30
C MET A 1 -11.97 6.51 -17.99
N THR A 2 -13.04 5.75 -17.74
CA THR A 2 -13.84 5.83 -16.51
C THR A 2 -13.12 5.15 -15.35
N VAL A 3 -13.14 5.76 -14.16
CA VAL A 3 -12.56 5.16 -12.94
C VAL A 3 -13.57 5.20 -11.80
N ILE A 4 -13.90 4.03 -11.24
CA ILE A 4 -14.82 3.85 -10.11
C ILE A 4 -14.09 3.12 -8.99
N ASP A 5 -13.96 3.76 -7.85
CA ASP A 5 -13.40 3.17 -6.63
C ASP A 5 -14.50 2.47 -5.84
N VAL A 6 -14.46 1.14 -5.74
CA VAL A 6 -15.53 0.36 -5.08
C VAL A 6 -15.39 0.28 -3.56
N HIS A 7 -14.30 0.79 -2.99
CA HIS A 7 -13.98 0.57 -1.59
C HIS A 7 -13.21 1.75 -1.01
N ALA A 8 -13.92 2.62 -0.31
CA ALA A 8 -13.33 3.62 0.57
C ALA A 8 -14.17 3.83 1.84
N HIS A 9 -13.65 4.65 2.74
CA HIS A 9 -14.22 5.03 4.00
C HIS A 9 -14.57 6.51 4.06
N VAL A 10 -15.56 6.84 4.85
CA VAL A 10 -16.03 8.21 5.01
C VAL A 10 -15.04 8.99 5.89
N PRO A 11 -14.40 10.06 5.39
CA PRO A 11 -13.53 10.89 6.20
C PRO A 11 -14.36 11.81 7.11
N ALA A 12 -13.71 12.49 8.05
CA ALA A 12 -14.38 13.50 8.86
C ALA A 12 -14.97 14.60 7.95
N ALA A 13 -16.09 15.21 8.36
CA ALA A 13 -16.78 16.24 7.55
C ALA A 13 -15.88 17.42 7.15
N SER A 14 -14.91 17.78 8.00
CA SER A 14 -13.90 18.81 7.71
C SER A 14 -12.94 18.46 6.57
N GLN A 15 -12.93 17.20 6.11
CA GLN A 15 -12.03 16.68 5.07
C GLN A 15 -12.76 16.34 3.77
N TRP A 16 -14.08 16.53 3.67
CA TRP A 16 -14.87 16.17 2.49
C TRP A 16 -14.39 16.88 1.21
N ASP A 17 -14.15 18.18 1.28
CA ASP A 17 -13.61 18.95 0.15
C ASP A 17 -12.22 18.49 -0.28
N GLU A 18 -11.38 18.08 0.65
CA GLU A 18 -10.06 17.53 0.35
C GLU A 18 -10.18 16.17 -0.33
N PHE A 19 -11.02 15.27 0.20
CA PHE A 19 -11.26 13.95 -0.39
C PHE A 19 -11.80 14.05 -1.82
N LEU A 20 -12.80 14.90 -2.06
CA LEU A 20 -13.38 15.11 -3.39
C LEU A 20 -12.35 15.74 -4.35
N ARG A 21 -11.52 16.67 -3.88
CA ARG A 21 -10.40 17.20 -4.68
C ARG A 21 -9.41 16.11 -5.01
N GLU A 22 -8.98 15.30 -4.04
CA GLU A 22 -8.05 14.20 -4.28
C GLU A 22 -8.63 13.18 -5.29
N MET A 23 -9.91 12.83 -5.21
CA MET A 23 -10.56 11.98 -6.23
C MET A 23 -10.44 12.59 -7.64
N ARG A 24 -10.80 13.88 -7.80
CA ARG A 24 -10.70 14.58 -9.09
C ARG A 24 -9.25 14.59 -9.55
N ASP A 25 -8.38 14.97 -8.64
CA ASP A 25 -6.95 15.04 -8.83
C ASP A 25 -6.35 13.68 -9.10
N HIS A 26 -7.05 12.56 -8.98
CA HIS A 26 -6.61 11.21 -9.39
C HIS A 26 -7.40 10.64 -10.58
N GLY A 27 -8.35 11.41 -11.12
CA GLY A 27 -9.22 11.01 -12.23
C GLY A 27 -10.25 9.97 -11.84
N ILE A 28 -10.64 9.90 -10.56
CA ILE A 28 -11.69 9.03 -10.05
C ILE A 28 -13.03 9.74 -10.26
N ASP A 29 -13.91 9.14 -11.06
CA ASP A 29 -15.22 9.70 -11.36
C ASP A 29 -16.13 9.54 -10.13
N ILE A 30 -16.25 8.31 -9.63
CA ILE A 30 -17.13 7.94 -8.50
C ILE A 30 -16.36 7.08 -7.50
N THR A 31 -16.59 7.32 -6.20
CA THR A 31 -16.14 6.45 -5.12
C THR A 31 -17.34 5.91 -4.34
N ILE A 32 -17.29 4.62 -3.98
CA ILE A 32 -18.28 3.93 -3.18
C ILE A 32 -17.74 3.81 -1.75
N VAL A 33 -18.43 4.43 -0.81
CA VAL A 33 -17.98 4.54 0.58
C VAL A 33 -18.80 3.69 1.54
N SER A 34 -18.17 3.31 2.65
CA SER A 34 -18.86 2.87 3.87
C SER A 34 -18.24 3.54 5.07
N SER A 35 -19.04 4.05 6.00
CA SER A 35 -18.49 4.50 7.29
C SER A 35 -18.33 3.29 8.21
N LEU A 36 -17.17 3.15 8.84
CA LEU A 36 -16.93 2.16 9.88
C LEU A 36 -17.16 2.71 11.30
N GLY A 37 -17.64 3.95 11.40
CA GLY A 37 -17.92 4.64 12.67
C GLY A 37 -17.52 6.12 12.65
N VAL A 38 -18.27 6.93 13.39
CA VAL A 38 -18.09 8.40 13.46
C VAL A 38 -16.93 8.79 14.39
N SER A 39 -16.68 7.99 15.43
CA SER A 39 -15.67 8.24 16.46
C SER A 39 -14.67 7.08 16.54
N GLY A 40 -14.04 6.77 15.40
CA GLY A 40 -13.16 5.61 15.25
C GLY A 40 -13.90 4.40 14.67
N TRP A 41 -13.20 3.28 14.57
CA TRP A 41 -13.70 2.05 13.93
C TRP A 41 -13.90 0.96 15.00
N PRO A 42 -15.00 1.00 15.77
CA PRO A 42 -15.29 -0.01 16.78
C PRO A 42 -15.41 -1.40 16.15
N GLN A 43 -14.71 -2.38 16.71
CA GLN A 43 -14.67 -3.75 16.16
C GLN A 43 -16.05 -4.43 16.15
N PHE A 44 -16.88 -4.18 17.17
CA PHE A 44 -18.24 -4.72 17.29
C PHE A 44 -19.21 -3.56 17.57
N PRO A 45 -19.60 -2.77 16.55
CA PRO A 45 -20.49 -1.64 16.77
C PRO A 45 -21.90 -2.11 17.12
N ASP A 46 -22.50 -1.43 18.10
CA ASP A 46 -23.91 -1.58 18.41
C ASP A 46 -24.81 -0.92 17.34
N SER A 47 -26.12 -1.08 17.48
CA SER A 47 -27.10 -0.57 16.52
C SER A 47 -27.07 0.96 16.39
N ALA A 48 -26.82 1.69 17.47
CA ALA A 48 -26.75 3.15 17.44
C ALA A 48 -25.50 3.62 16.70
N GLN A 49 -24.37 2.94 16.90
CA GLN A 49 -23.12 3.20 16.18
C GLN A 49 -23.24 2.89 14.69
N ILE A 50 -23.88 1.76 14.34
CA ILE A 50 -24.19 1.41 12.93
C ILE A 50 -25.08 2.48 12.29
N ARG A 51 -26.16 2.88 12.96
CA ARG A 51 -27.07 3.94 12.48
C ARG A 51 -26.32 5.23 12.18
N ALA A 52 -25.51 5.69 13.13
CA ALA A 52 -24.73 6.92 12.98
C ALA A 52 -23.70 6.83 11.83
N ALA A 53 -23.06 5.66 11.65
CA ALA A 53 -22.15 5.43 10.54
C ALA A 53 -22.87 5.51 9.18
N ASN A 54 -24.04 4.87 9.04
CA ASN A 54 -24.83 4.93 7.80
C ASN A 54 -25.37 6.34 7.51
N GLU A 55 -25.77 7.09 8.55
CA GLU A 55 -26.15 8.50 8.41
C GLU A 55 -25.01 9.36 7.88
N GLN A 56 -23.79 9.17 8.39
CA GLN A 56 -22.61 9.87 7.92
C GLN A 56 -22.28 9.55 6.46
N ALA A 57 -22.40 8.28 6.05
CA ALA A 57 -22.12 7.85 4.67
C ALA A 57 -23.12 8.45 3.68
N GLU A 58 -24.39 8.48 4.03
CA GLU A 58 -25.40 9.13 3.20
C GLU A 58 -25.25 10.65 3.15
N GLU A 59 -24.95 11.29 4.28
CA GLU A 59 -24.72 12.73 4.33
C GLU A 59 -23.57 13.12 3.39
N PHE A 60 -22.47 12.37 3.43
CA PHE A 60 -21.36 12.57 2.51
C PHE A 60 -21.75 12.32 1.04
N SER A 61 -22.54 11.27 0.77
CA SER A 61 -23.06 10.99 -0.58
C SER A 61 -23.88 12.16 -1.13
N ARG A 62 -24.77 12.73 -0.32
CA ARG A 62 -25.57 13.90 -0.69
C ARG A 62 -24.72 15.14 -0.91
N TYR A 63 -23.71 15.35 -0.06
CA TYR A 63 -22.79 16.49 -0.17
C TYR A 63 -21.96 16.45 -1.46
N ALA A 64 -21.55 15.26 -1.90
CA ALA A 64 -20.59 15.08 -2.97
C ALA A 64 -21.12 15.27 -4.41
N GLY A 65 -22.38 15.67 -4.59
CA GLY A 65 -22.95 16.00 -5.91
C GLY A 65 -22.89 14.84 -6.92
N GLY A 66 -23.13 13.61 -6.48
CA GLY A 66 -23.13 12.42 -7.34
C GLY A 66 -21.76 11.74 -7.50
N ARG A 67 -20.70 12.26 -6.89
CA ARG A 67 -19.37 11.62 -6.90
C ARG A 67 -19.21 10.51 -5.86
N ILE A 68 -20.07 10.48 -4.86
CA ILE A 68 -20.03 9.48 -3.79
C ILE A 68 -21.32 8.67 -3.81
N LEU A 69 -21.17 7.35 -3.91
CA LEU A 69 -22.20 6.36 -3.61
C LEU A 69 -21.87 5.70 -2.27
N TRP A 70 -22.82 5.06 -1.61
CA TRP A 70 -22.57 4.48 -0.29
C TRP A 70 -23.17 3.08 -0.11
N LEU A 71 -22.53 2.29 0.75
CA LEU A 71 -22.97 0.96 1.17
C LEU A 71 -23.56 1.03 2.58
N ALA A 72 -24.62 0.27 2.82
CA ALA A 72 -25.14 0.06 4.17
C ALA A 72 -24.14 -0.76 4.98
N TYR A 73 -23.51 -0.17 5.99
CA TYR A 73 -22.70 -0.91 6.95
C TYR A 73 -23.65 -1.61 7.92
N LEU A 74 -23.50 -2.93 8.05
CA LEU A 74 -24.26 -3.75 8.99
C LEU A 74 -23.33 -4.56 9.89
N ASN A 75 -23.81 -4.81 11.10
CA ASN A 75 -23.27 -5.83 12.00
C ASN A 75 -24.32 -6.94 12.13
N PRO A 76 -24.11 -8.15 11.58
CA PRO A 76 -25.07 -9.24 11.68
C PRO A 76 -25.37 -9.70 13.12
N GLN A 77 -24.52 -9.30 14.07
CA GLN A 77 -24.69 -9.62 15.49
C GLN A 77 -25.75 -8.73 16.18
N ASN A 78 -26.19 -7.64 15.55
CA ASN A 78 -27.25 -6.78 16.07
C ASN A 78 -28.61 -7.30 15.61
N ASP A 79 -29.59 -7.46 16.50
CA ASP A 79 -30.88 -8.07 16.15
C ASP A 79 -31.73 -7.21 15.20
N ASP A 80 -31.49 -5.90 15.17
CA ASP A 80 -32.21 -4.90 14.38
C ASP A 80 -31.55 -4.56 13.03
N TRP A 81 -30.59 -5.39 12.57
CA TRP A 81 -30.01 -5.23 11.24
C TRP A 81 -31.06 -5.23 10.10
N PRO A 82 -32.20 -5.96 10.15
CA PRO A 82 -33.21 -5.91 9.08
C PRO A 82 -33.86 -4.52 8.93
N GLU A 83 -34.18 -3.87 10.05
CA GLU A 83 -34.73 -2.52 10.11
C GLU A 83 -33.69 -1.49 9.63
N GLU A 84 -32.43 -1.67 10.02
CA GLU A 84 -31.32 -0.84 9.55
C GLU A 84 -31.19 -0.90 8.03
N LEU A 85 -31.16 -2.11 7.47
CA LEU A 85 -31.05 -2.35 6.03
C LEU A 85 -32.24 -1.77 5.27
N THR A 86 -33.47 -1.97 5.77
CA THR A 86 -34.68 -1.43 5.14
C THR A 86 -34.59 0.09 4.99
N ARG A 87 -34.21 0.79 6.05
CA ARG A 87 -33.99 2.25 5.98
C ARG A 87 -32.87 2.62 5.00
N CYS A 88 -31.76 1.89 4.99
CA CYS A 88 -30.66 2.22 4.09
C CYS A 88 -31.06 2.07 2.62
N VAL A 89 -31.88 1.06 2.29
CA VAL A 89 -32.45 0.85 0.96
C VAL A 89 -33.38 2.00 0.57
N GLU A 90 -34.28 2.41 1.47
CA GLU A 90 -35.18 3.56 1.24
C GLU A 90 -34.40 4.88 1.03
N ARG A 91 -33.20 4.98 1.61
CA ARG A 91 -32.31 6.14 1.47
C ARG A 91 -31.28 5.98 0.34
N GLY A 92 -31.36 4.92 -0.45
CA GLY A 92 -30.61 4.77 -1.70
C GLY A 92 -29.19 4.22 -1.57
N CYS A 93 -28.90 3.39 -0.55
CA CYS A 93 -27.65 2.64 -0.52
C CYS A 93 -27.49 1.76 -1.79
N ARG A 94 -26.25 1.50 -2.21
CA ARG A 94 -25.93 0.76 -3.45
C ARG A 94 -25.45 -0.67 -3.22
N GLY A 95 -25.40 -1.09 -1.97
CA GLY A 95 -24.95 -2.41 -1.54
C GLY A 95 -24.77 -2.47 -0.03
N ILE A 96 -24.16 -3.55 0.45
CA ILE A 96 -23.93 -3.80 1.87
C ILE A 96 -22.42 -3.90 2.13
N LYS A 97 -21.95 -3.31 3.23
CA LYS A 97 -20.61 -3.53 3.78
C LYS A 97 -20.71 -4.42 5.01
N LEU A 98 -19.90 -5.46 5.03
CA LEU A 98 -19.64 -6.29 6.20
C LEU A 98 -18.15 -6.17 6.58
N TRP A 99 -17.88 -5.77 7.83
CA TRP A 99 -16.51 -5.58 8.33
C TRP A 99 -16.07 -6.77 9.19
N ILE A 100 -15.31 -6.53 10.26
CA ILE A 100 -14.70 -7.57 11.11
C ILE A 100 -15.62 -8.07 12.24
N SER A 101 -16.90 -7.70 12.22
CA SER A 101 -17.83 -7.96 13.32
C SER A 101 -18.64 -9.26 13.14
N LEU A 102 -18.21 -10.19 12.27
CA LEU A 102 -19.05 -11.32 11.83
C LEU A 102 -19.17 -12.46 12.84
N ARG A 103 -18.36 -12.44 13.89
CA ARG A 103 -18.39 -13.41 14.99
C ARG A 103 -17.82 -12.75 16.25
N ASP A 104 -18.69 -12.18 17.07
CA ASP A 104 -18.32 -11.76 18.42
C ASP A 104 -17.84 -12.99 19.22
N PRO A 105 -16.64 -12.96 19.84
CA PRO A 105 -16.07 -14.12 20.50
C PRO A 105 -16.82 -14.55 21.78
N VAL A 106 -17.67 -13.70 22.33
CA VAL A 106 -18.42 -13.94 23.58
C VAL A 106 -19.85 -14.36 23.28
N THR A 107 -20.55 -13.60 22.44
CA THR A 107 -22.00 -13.74 22.24
C THR A 107 -22.38 -14.08 20.80
N GLY A 108 -21.42 -14.00 19.87
CA GLY A 108 -21.69 -14.02 18.45
C GLY A 108 -21.59 -15.38 17.78
N SER A 109 -22.16 -15.45 16.60
CA SER A 109 -22.03 -16.61 15.72
C SER A 109 -21.92 -16.18 14.27
N LEU A 110 -21.08 -16.90 13.51
CA LEU A 110 -20.96 -16.69 12.08
C LEU A 110 -22.25 -17.05 11.34
N GLU A 111 -23.08 -17.93 11.91
CA GLU A 111 -24.41 -18.31 11.41
C GLU A 111 -25.42 -17.14 11.36
N ARG A 112 -25.10 -16.01 11.98
CA ARG A 112 -25.90 -14.78 11.85
C ARG A 112 -25.63 -14.03 10.53
N THR A 113 -24.60 -14.40 9.79
CA THR A 113 -24.23 -13.75 8.51
C THR A 113 -25.10 -14.22 7.32
N PRO A 114 -25.35 -15.53 7.11
CA PRO A 114 -26.19 -16.00 5.99
C PRO A 114 -27.56 -15.32 5.85
N PRO A 115 -28.32 -15.01 6.92
CA PRO A 115 -29.57 -14.24 6.79
C PRO A 115 -29.41 -12.86 6.14
N VAL A 116 -28.30 -12.16 6.41
CA VAL A 116 -27.99 -10.88 5.76
C VAL A 116 -27.71 -11.08 4.26
N LEU A 117 -26.98 -12.15 3.92
CA LEU A 117 -26.64 -12.48 2.53
C LEU A 117 -27.88 -12.91 1.73
N GLU A 118 -28.75 -13.72 2.31
CA GLU A 118 -30.04 -14.10 1.73
C GLU A 118 -30.87 -12.85 1.41
N ARG A 119 -30.99 -11.94 2.37
CA ARG A 119 -31.71 -10.68 2.17
C ARG A 119 -31.06 -9.79 1.10
N ALA A 120 -29.73 -9.74 1.05
CA ALA A 120 -29.00 -9.02 0.00
C ALA A 120 -29.30 -9.59 -1.40
N GLN A 121 -29.37 -10.93 -1.52
CA GLN A 121 -29.71 -11.61 -2.77
C GLN A 121 -31.13 -11.28 -3.24
N GLU A 122 -32.11 -11.32 -2.34
CA GLU A 122 -33.50 -10.95 -2.65
C GLU A 122 -33.62 -9.51 -3.17
N LEU A 123 -32.84 -8.59 -2.60
CA LEU A 123 -32.81 -7.18 -2.99
C LEU A 123 -31.93 -6.92 -4.23
N GLY A 124 -31.13 -7.91 -4.66
CA GLY A 124 -30.16 -7.78 -5.72
C GLY A 124 -29.05 -6.76 -5.41
N LEU A 125 -28.66 -6.65 -4.13
CA LEU A 125 -27.60 -5.76 -3.65
C LEU A 125 -26.27 -6.52 -3.52
N PRO A 126 -25.15 -5.99 -4.06
CA PRO A 126 -23.84 -6.59 -3.84
C PRO A 126 -23.39 -6.44 -2.37
N VAL A 127 -22.59 -7.39 -1.89
CA VAL A 127 -22.04 -7.36 -0.52
C VAL A 127 -20.51 -7.31 -0.57
N LEU A 128 -19.93 -6.23 -0.04
CA LEU A 128 -18.50 -6.08 0.16
C LEU A 128 -18.12 -6.61 1.55
N ILE A 129 -17.33 -7.67 1.60
CA ILE A 129 -16.95 -8.37 2.83
C ILE A 129 -15.47 -8.16 3.08
N HIS A 130 -15.13 -7.65 4.26
CA HIS A 130 -13.74 -7.53 4.69
C HIS A 130 -13.08 -8.92 4.81
N THR A 131 -12.02 -9.15 4.04
CA THR A 131 -11.19 -10.35 4.16
C THR A 131 -9.73 -9.95 4.31
N PHE A 132 -9.03 -10.51 5.30
CA PHE A 132 -7.67 -10.05 5.62
C PHE A 132 -6.81 -11.17 6.24
N HIS A 133 -6.28 -12.01 5.36
CA HIS A 133 -5.27 -13.02 5.67
C HIS A 133 -4.00 -12.36 6.17
N ARG A 134 -3.50 -12.83 7.30
CA ARG A 134 -2.25 -12.36 7.89
C ARG A 134 -1.47 -13.53 8.46
N THR A 135 -0.22 -13.26 8.77
CA THR A 135 0.69 -14.22 9.42
C THR A 135 0.20 -14.55 10.82
N ASP A 136 -0.28 -13.56 11.54
CA ASP A 136 -0.90 -13.77 12.85
C ASP A 136 -2.34 -14.33 12.68
N PRO A 137 -2.99 -14.82 13.74
CA PRO A 137 -4.40 -15.22 13.66
C PRO A 137 -5.31 -14.08 13.19
N LEU A 138 -6.43 -14.42 12.55
CA LEU A 138 -7.48 -13.46 12.24
C LEU A 138 -8.00 -12.78 13.52
N LEU A 139 -8.43 -11.53 13.41
CA LEU A 139 -9.10 -10.87 14.53
C LEU A 139 -10.43 -11.56 14.85
N PRO A 140 -10.92 -11.40 16.09
CA PRO A 140 -12.29 -11.82 16.41
C PRO A 140 -13.28 -11.25 15.40
N GLY A 141 -14.09 -12.11 14.80
CA GLY A 141 -15.10 -11.76 13.80
C GLY A 141 -14.61 -11.51 12.38
N GLU A 142 -13.30 -11.55 12.11
CA GLU A 142 -12.80 -11.58 10.72
C GLU A 142 -13.05 -12.94 10.06
N VAL A 143 -13.19 -12.88 8.74
CA VAL A 143 -13.35 -14.05 7.88
C VAL A 143 -12.27 -14.09 6.80
N SER A 144 -12.09 -15.29 6.25
CA SER A 144 -11.16 -15.58 5.18
C SER A 144 -11.86 -15.54 3.81
N VAL A 145 -11.08 -15.46 2.73
CA VAL A 145 -11.61 -15.66 1.37
C VAL A 145 -12.27 -17.04 1.20
N ALA A 146 -11.82 -18.07 1.93
CA ALA A 146 -12.46 -19.39 1.89
C ALA A 146 -13.88 -19.38 2.50
N ASP A 147 -14.13 -18.56 3.52
CA ASP A 147 -15.47 -18.38 4.07
C ASP A 147 -16.39 -17.68 3.06
N VAL A 148 -15.88 -16.63 2.39
CA VAL A 148 -16.61 -15.94 1.31
C VAL A 148 -16.88 -16.86 0.12
N ALA A 149 -15.93 -17.74 -0.22
CA ALA A 149 -16.09 -18.77 -1.23
C ALA A 149 -17.24 -19.75 -0.88
N ALA A 150 -17.32 -20.19 0.38
CA ALA A 150 -18.42 -21.04 0.85
C ALA A 150 -19.77 -20.34 0.70
N TRP A 151 -19.86 -19.07 1.08
CA TRP A 151 -21.08 -18.27 0.87
C TRP A 151 -21.39 -18.02 -0.61
N GLY A 152 -20.38 -17.83 -1.46
CA GLY A 152 -20.57 -17.69 -2.90
C GLY A 152 -21.24 -18.92 -3.51
N ARG A 153 -20.85 -20.12 -3.07
CA ARG A 153 -21.50 -21.38 -3.46
C ARG A 153 -22.91 -21.53 -2.89
N GLN A 154 -23.13 -21.07 -1.66
CA GLN A 154 -24.44 -21.12 -0.99
C GLN A 154 -25.46 -20.16 -1.63
N PHE A 155 -25.00 -18.98 -2.10
CA PHE A 155 -25.83 -17.91 -2.66
C PHE A 155 -25.39 -17.57 -4.09
N PRO A 156 -25.58 -18.47 -5.08
CA PRO A 156 -25.04 -18.29 -6.43
C PRO A 156 -25.64 -17.10 -7.20
N GLY A 157 -26.78 -16.55 -6.75
CA GLY A 157 -27.39 -15.35 -7.33
C GLY A 157 -26.88 -14.04 -6.73
N LEU A 158 -26.10 -14.09 -5.64
CA LEU A 158 -25.58 -12.92 -4.94
C LEU A 158 -24.19 -12.55 -5.46
N THR A 159 -23.97 -11.28 -5.77
CA THR A 159 -22.62 -10.75 -6.02
C THR A 159 -21.93 -10.46 -4.70
N LEU A 160 -20.87 -11.21 -4.41
CA LEU A 160 -19.99 -10.99 -3.25
C LEU A 160 -18.68 -10.37 -3.70
N ILE A 161 -18.12 -9.47 -2.90
CA ILE A 161 -16.80 -8.88 -3.13
C ILE A 161 -15.94 -9.21 -1.90
N ALA A 162 -14.94 -10.06 -2.07
CA ALA A 162 -13.92 -10.34 -1.06
C ALA A 162 -12.88 -9.21 -1.08
N ALA A 163 -12.95 -8.33 -0.08
CA ALA A 163 -12.14 -7.13 -0.05
C ALA A 163 -10.65 -7.44 0.02
N HIS A 164 -9.84 -6.58 -0.59
CA HIS A 164 -8.39 -6.64 -0.61
C HIS A 164 -7.79 -7.89 -1.27
N ALA A 165 -8.61 -8.74 -1.91
CA ALA A 165 -8.25 -10.10 -2.29
C ALA A 165 -7.60 -10.86 -1.12
N GLY A 166 -8.19 -10.76 0.08
CA GLY A 166 -7.62 -11.33 1.31
C GLY A 166 -6.36 -10.62 1.84
N CYS A 167 -5.91 -9.54 1.20
CA CYS A 167 -4.68 -8.78 1.43
C CYS A 167 -3.37 -9.56 1.18
N ASN A 168 -3.19 -10.72 1.81
CA ASN A 168 -2.16 -11.68 1.39
C ASN A 168 -2.68 -12.51 0.21
N TRP A 169 -2.77 -11.88 -0.96
CA TRP A 169 -3.36 -12.44 -2.18
C TRP A 169 -2.68 -13.74 -2.64
N HIS A 170 -1.40 -13.96 -2.29
CA HIS A 170 -0.70 -15.24 -2.52
C HIS A 170 -1.42 -16.43 -1.86
N GLN A 171 -2.09 -16.21 -0.73
CA GLN A 171 -2.87 -17.25 -0.04
C GLN A 171 -4.31 -17.39 -0.57
N THR A 172 -4.74 -16.52 -1.48
CA THR A 172 -6.10 -16.56 -2.05
C THR A 172 -6.17 -17.24 -3.41
N GLN A 173 -5.02 -17.49 -4.03
CA GLN A 173 -4.93 -18.06 -5.36
C GLN A 173 -5.63 -19.42 -5.44
N GLY A 174 -6.43 -19.61 -6.47
CA GLY A 174 -7.20 -20.81 -6.78
C GLY A 174 -8.49 -20.99 -5.98
N ILE A 175 -8.73 -20.21 -4.91
CA ILE A 175 -9.90 -20.40 -4.02
C ILE A 175 -11.21 -20.05 -4.74
N LEU A 176 -11.19 -19.01 -5.58
CA LEU A 176 -12.38 -18.41 -6.20
C LEU A 176 -12.57 -18.80 -7.68
N TYR A 177 -11.69 -19.66 -8.21
CA TYR A 177 -11.64 -20.01 -9.63
C TYR A 177 -13.00 -20.45 -10.18
N ASP A 178 -13.69 -21.35 -9.49
CA ASP A 178 -14.97 -21.95 -9.89
C ASP A 178 -16.22 -21.24 -9.33
N ILE A 179 -16.07 -20.03 -8.76
CA ILE A 179 -17.13 -19.31 -8.05
C ILE A 179 -17.39 -17.97 -8.76
N PRO A 180 -18.20 -17.95 -9.84
CA PRO A 180 -18.29 -16.82 -10.76
C PRO A 180 -18.95 -15.57 -10.16
N ASN A 181 -19.69 -15.73 -9.06
CA ASN A 181 -20.40 -14.64 -8.37
C ASN A 181 -19.57 -13.97 -7.25
N VAL A 182 -18.34 -14.43 -6.99
CA VAL A 182 -17.41 -13.79 -6.06
C VAL A 182 -16.34 -13.03 -6.84
N LEU A 183 -16.23 -11.74 -6.54
CA LEU A 183 -15.25 -10.81 -7.07
C LEU A 183 -14.25 -10.43 -5.97
N VAL A 184 -13.15 -9.78 -6.35
CA VAL A 184 -12.18 -9.20 -5.42
C VAL A 184 -11.95 -7.73 -5.73
N ASP A 185 -11.72 -6.91 -4.72
CA ASP A 185 -11.06 -5.61 -4.91
C ASP A 185 -9.56 -5.74 -4.64
N VAL A 186 -8.75 -4.88 -5.26
CA VAL A 186 -7.28 -4.93 -5.14
C VAL A 186 -6.71 -4.02 -4.05
N CYS A 187 -7.53 -3.47 -3.14
CA CYS A 187 -7.11 -2.42 -2.21
C CYS A 187 -6.48 -2.95 -0.90
N GLY A 188 -6.27 -2.10 0.10
CA GLY A 188 -5.84 -2.46 1.47
C GLY A 188 -4.35 -2.78 1.66
N GLY A 189 -3.73 -3.46 0.69
CA GLY A 189 -2.29 -3.76 0.67
C GLY A 189 -1.43 -2.65 0.08
N MET A 190 -0.11 -2.77 0.23
CA MET A 190 0.87 -1.98 -0.53
C MET A 190 0.75 -2.27 -2.03
N PRO A 191 1.21 -1.39 -2.94
CA PRO A 191 1.18 -1.61 -4.38
C PRO A 191 2.21 -2.65 -4.85
N GLU A 192 1.99 -3.88 -4.42
CA GLU A 192 2.82 -5.03 -4.71
C GLU A 192 2.75 -5.41 -6.18
N ALA A 193 3.91 -5.61 -6.82
CA ALA A 193 3.97 -6.09 -8.20
C ALA A 193 3.48 -7.55 -8.30
N GLY A 194 2.78 -7.88 -9.39
CA GLY A 194 2.30 -9.22 -9.71
C GLY A 194 0.88 -9.53 -9.21
N MET A 195 0.33 -8.75 -8.29
CA MET A 195 -1.01 -8.99 -7.72
C MET A 195 -2.12 -8.88 -8.77
N VAL A 196 -2.16 -7.79 -9.54
CA VAL A 196 -3.24 -7.52 -10.50
C VAL A 196 -3.15 -8.48 -11.67
N GLU A 197 -1.95 -8.74 -12.18
CA GLU A 197 -1.70 -9.69 -13.26
C GLU A 197 -2.21 -11.08 -12.86
N THR A 198 -1.78 -11.56 -11.69
CA THR A 198 -2.16 -12.90 -11.23
C THR A 198 -3.67 -13.04 -11.00
N LEU A 199 -4.30 -12.06 -10.34
CA LEU A 199 -5.74 -12.10 -10.11
C LEU A 199 -6.53 -12.02 -11.42
N THR A 200 -6.02 -11.28 -12.41
CA THR A 200 -6.64 -11.17 -13.74
C THR A 200 -6.52 -12.47 -14.52
N ASP A 201 -5.34 -13.11 -14.52
CA ASP A 201 -5.12 -14.40 -15.18
C ASP A 201 -6.00 -15.50 -14.55
N GLU A 202 -6.18 -15.48 -13.24
CA GLU A 202 -6.96 -16.49 -12.51
C GLU A 202 -8.47 -16.26 -12.62
N LEU A 203 -8.94 -15.03 -12.39
CA LEU A 203 -10.36 -14.73 -12.23
C LEU A 203 -11.00 -14.11 -13.47
N GLY A 204 -10.19 -13.55 -14.36
CA GLY A 204 -10.61 -12.66 -15.44
C GLY A 204 -10.84 -11.23 -14.95
N ALA A 205 -10.50 -10.23 -15.77
CA ALA A 205 -10.58 -8.81 -15.43
C ALA A 205 -11.98 -8.35 -14.98
N ALA A 206 -13.05 -9.01 -15.44
CA ALA A 206 -14.42 -8.70 -15.04
C ALA A 206 -14.73 -9.01 -13.56
N ARG A 207 -13.89 -9.81 -12.88
CA ARG A 207 -14.02 -10.16 -11.46
C ARG A 207 -13.00 -9.48 -10.54
N VAL A 208 -12.13 -8.64 -11.10
CA VAL A 208 -11.13 -7.86 -10.35
C VAL A 208 -11.54 -6.40 -10.37
N LEU A 209 -11.69 -5.79 -9.20
CA LEU A 209 -12.21 -4.43 -9.04
C LEU A 209 -11.12 -3.49 -8.49
N TYR A 210 -11.09 -2.26 -8.99
CA TYR A 210 -10.34 -1.20 -8.35
C TYR A 210 -11.04 -0.71 -7.08
N GLY A 211 -10.29 -0.70 -5.97
CA GLY A 211 -10.65 -0.02 -4.73
C GLY A 211 -9.45 0.76 -4.20
N SER A 212 -9.67 1.78 -3.36
CA SER A 212 -8.59 2.56 -2.76
C SER A 212 -8.33 2.27 -1.28
N ASP A 213 -9.30 1.77 -0.54
CA ASP A 213 -9.27 1.71 0.92
C ASP A 213 -8.99 3.09 1.57
N ALA A 214 -9.24 4.21 0.89
CA ALA A 214 -9.01 5.54 1.44
C ALA A 214 -9.90 5.76 2.68
N LEU A 215 -9.45 6.33 3.79
CA LEU A 215 -8.15 6.95 4.04
C LEU A 215 -7.04 5.98 4.51
N GLY A 216 -7.33 4.68 4.63
CA GLY A 216 -6.35 3.66 5.01
C GLY A 216 -5.15 3.60 4.06
N ARG A 217 -5.38 3.87 2.76
CA ARG A 217 -4.34 4.05 1.73
C ARG A 217 -4.61 5.28 0.86
N SER A 218 -3.59 5.73 0.14
CA SER A 218 -3.73 6.80 -0.84
C SER A 218 -4.33 6.31 -2.15
N PHE A 219 -5.13 7.17 -2.81
CA PHE A 219 -5.62 6.91 -4.17
C PHE A 219 -4.49 6.61 -5.15
N SER A 220 -3.39 7.37 -5.09
CA SER A 220 -2.24 7.20 -5.99
C SER A 220 -1.63 5.81 -5.89
N SER A 221 -1.36 5.31 -4.68
CA SER A 221 -0.73 4.01 -4.47
C SER A 221 -1.61 2.88 -5.01
N GLN A 222 -2.92 2.94 -4.77
CA GLN A 222 -3.83 1.90 -5.23
C GLN A 222 -4.09 1.98 -6.75
N LEU A 223 -4.14 3.18 -7.33
CA LEU A 223 -4.21 3.33 -8.78
C LEU A 223 -2.96 2.78 -9.47
N ALA A 224 -1.80 2.91 -8.84
CA ALA A 224 -0.55 2.41 -9.40
C ALA A 224 -0.56 0.89 -9.57
N LYS A 225 -1.24 0.14 -8.68
CA LYS A 225 -1.43 -1.31 -8.83
C LYS A 225 -2.00 -1.68 -10.20
N VAL A 226 -3.05 -0.97 -10.63
CA VAL A 226 -3.75 -1.30 -11.87
C VAL A 226 -3.11 -0.62 -13.08
N ARG A 227 -2.71 0.65 -12.97
CA ARG A 227 -2.14 1.43 -14.09
C ARG A 227 -0.74 1.03 -14.50
N LEU A 228 0.00 0.35 -13.62
CA LEU A 228 1.36 -0.12 -13.90
C LEU A 228 1.44 -1.65 -13.97
N ALA A 229 0.29 -2.33 -13.89
CA ALA A 229 0.21 -3.77 -14.11
C ALA A 229 0.48 -4.10 -15.58
N THR A 230 1.04 -5.28 -15.80
CA THR A 230 1.26 -5.84 -17.14
C THR A 230 -0.01 -6.54 -17.62
N VAL A 231 -1.08 -5.77 -17.79
CA VAL A 231 -2.37 -6.20 -18.37
C VAL A 231 -2.67 -5.41 -19.63
N THR A 232 -3.60 -5.88 -20.46
CA THR A 232 -4.02 -5.15 -21.65
C THR A 232 -4.80 -3.87 -21.28
N GLU A 233 -4.86 -2.90 -22.19
CA GLU A 233 -5.64 -1.67 -21.97
C GLU A 233 -7.13 -1.98 -21.73
N ALA A 234 -7.69 -2.98 -22.41
CA ALA A 234 -9.08 -3.40 -22.24
C ALA A 234 -9.33 -4.00 -20.84
N GLU A 235 -8.42 -4.81 -20.33
CA GLU A 235 -8.49 -5.35 -18.96
C GLU A 235 -8.32 -4.23 -17.93
N GLN A 236 -7.41 -3.29 -18.18
CA GLN A 236 -7.23 -2.13 -17.31
C GLN A 236 -8.52 -1.29 -17.23
N GLU A 237 -9.18 -1.04 -18.37
CA GLU A 237 -10.50 -0.38 -18.42
C GLU A 237 -11.60 -1.15 -17.69
N GLU A 238 -11.55 -2.47 -17.80
CA GLU A 238 -12.48 -3.36 -17.14
C GLU A 238 -12.36 -3.25 -15.61
N ILE A 239 -11.14 -3.36 -15.09
CA ILE A 239 -10.81 -3.35 -13.66
C ILE A 239 -11.05 -1.98 -13.03
N LEU A 240 -10.63 -0.91 -13.71
CA LEU A 240 -10.74 0.46 -13.16
C LEU A 240 -12.18 0.98 -13.17
N GLY A 241 -13.10 0.46 -13.99
CA GLY A 241 -14.44 1.04 -14.06
C GLY A 241 -15.56 0.16 -14.58
N ARG A 242 -15.39 -0.57 -15.69
CA ARG A 242 -16.54 -1.24 -16.33
C ARG A 242 -17.13 -2.36 -15.47
N ALA A 243 -16.29 -3.12 -14.77
CA ALA A 243 -16.74 -4.15 -13.84
C ALA A 243 -17.53 -3.54 -12.68
N ALA A 244 -16.99 -2.51 -12.04
CA ALA A 244 -17.67 -1.77 -10.98
C ALA A 244 -19.01 -1.16 -11.45
N ALA A 245 -19.04 -0.57 -12.65
CA ALA A 245 -20.24 0.02 -13.20
C ALA A 245 -21.38 -1.01 -13.37
N ARG A 246 -21.07 -2.24 -13.79
CA ARG A 246 -22.07 -3.32 -13.88
C ARG A 246 -22.53 -3.79 -12.50
N VAL A 247 -21.60 -4.05 -11.59
CA VAL A 247 -21.91 -4.53 -10.23
C VAL A 247 -22.83 -3.56 -9.50
N PHE A 248 -22.51 -2.26 -9.56
CA PHE A 248 -23.24 -1.23 -8.83
C PHE A 248 -24.31 -0.53 -9.66
N ARG A 249 -24.53 -0.94 -10.93
CA ARG A 249 -25.52 -0.36 -11.86
C ARG A 249 -25.33 1.15 -12.09
N ILE A 250 -24.08 1.58 -12.28
CA ILE A 250 -23.71 2.97 -12.56
C ILE A 250 -23.93 3.26 -14.05
N THR A 251 -24.66 4.32 -14.35
CA THR A 251 -25.03 4.72 -15.72
C THR A 251 -24.13 5.84 -16.25
N GLU A 252 -24.17 6.08 -17.56
CA GLU A 252 -23.50 7.25 -18.17
C GLU A 252 -24.03 8.59 -17.63
N ALA A 253 -25.30 8.65 -17.22
CA ALA A 253 -25.86 9.84 -16.59
C ALA A 253 -25.23 10.11 -15.21
N ASP A 254 -25.02 9.05 -14.41
CA ASP A 254 -24.32 9.16 -13.12
C ASP A 254 -22.89 9.67 -13.32
N LEU A 255 -22.16 9.10 -14.29
CA LEU A 255 -20.80 9.52 -14.63
C LEU A 255 -20.74 10.97 -15.12
N ALA A 256 -21.70 11.40 -15.95
CA ALA A 256 -21.78 12.78 -16.42
C ALA A 256 -21.99 13.77 -15.27
N ALA A 257 -22.91 13.47 -14.34
CA ALA A 257 -23.15 14.28 -13.16
C ALA A 257 -21.89 14.36 -12.26
N ALA A 258 -21.25 13.22 -12.01
CA ALA A 258 -20.03 13.15 -11.20
C ALA A 258 -18.88 13.98 -11.79
N ARG A 259 -18.70 13.92 -13.12
CA ARG A 259 -17.69 14.73 -13.84
C ARG A 259 -18.00 16.23 -13.80
N GLN A 260 -19.27 16.60 -13.88
CA GLN A 260 -19.70 17.99 -13.75
C GLN A 260 -19.39 18.52 -12.33
N ALA A 261 -19.70 17.75 -11.29
CA ALA A 261 -19.38 18.10 -9.91
C ALA A 261 -17.86 18.18 -9.67
N ALA A 262 -17.08 17.31 -10.31
CA ALA A 262 -15.62 17.36 -10.23
C ALA A 262 -15.05 18.66 -10.85
N ALA A 263 -15.64 19.13 -11.95
CA ALA A 263 -15.21 20.34 -12.64
C ALA A 263 -15.46 21.62 -11.84
N SER A 264 -16.40 21.63 -10.89
CA SER A 264 -16.67 22.79 -10.02
C SER A 264 -15.72 22.90 -8.82
N LEU A 265 -14.90 21.87 -8.54
CA LEU A 265 -13.97 21.91 -7.40
C LEU A 265 -12.81 22.89 -7.66
N PRO A 266 -12.30 23.58 -6.64
CA PRO A 266 -11.21 24.53 -6.80
C PRO A 266 -9.90 23.82 -7.16
N ALA A 267 -9.00 24.51 -7.86
CA ALA A 267 -7.69 23.98 -8.24
C ALA A 267 -6.89 23.52 -7.01
N THR A 268 -6.08 22.48 -7.19
CA THR A 268 -5.24 21.94 -6.12
C THR A 268 -3.88 22.63 -6.14
N PRO A 269 -3.37 23.09 -4.99
CA PRO A 269 -2.00 23.58 -4.89
C PRO A 269 -1.03 22.39 -5.04
N TRP A 270 -0.24 22.44 -6.10
CA TRP A 270 0.77 21.43 -6.42
C TRP A 270 2.04 21.61 -5.58
N ALA A 271 2.75 20.52 -5.34
CA ALA A 271 3.98 20.49 -4.57
C ALA A 271 5.20 20.31 -5.48
N VAL A 272 6.37 20.76 -5.03
CA VAL A 272 7.62 20.50 -5.74
C VAL A 272 7.89 18.99 -5.75
N LEU A 273 8.14 18.42 -6.93
CA LEU A 273 8.52 17.02 -7.05
C LEU A 273 9.94 16.84 -6.48
N PRO A 274 10.19 15.87 -5.57
CA PRO A 274 11.54 15.53 -5.14
C PRO A 274 12.42 15.10 -6.32
N ASP A 275 13.74 15.10 -6.14
CA ASP A 275 14.64 14.50 -7.14
C ASP A 275 14.41 12.99 -7.19
N MET A 276 14.10 12.50 -8.39
CA MET A 276 13.80 11.08 -8.68
C MET A 276 14.83 10.44 -9.61
N THR A 277 15.97 11.09 -9.82
CA THR A 277 17.05 10.59 -10.70
C THR A 277 17.91 9.51 -10.03
N GLU A 278 17.84 9.39 -8.71
CA GLU A 278 18.52 8.36 -7.92
C GLU A 278 17.53 7.47 -7.17
N ASP A 279 17.74 6.15 -7.21
CA ASP A 279 17.01 5.20 -6.37
C ASP A 279 17.82 4.83 -5.13
N HIS A 280 17.23 5.00 -3.96
CA HIS A 280 17.85 4.73 -2.67
C HIS A 280 17.23 3.54 -1.94
N PHE A 281 16.35 2.77 -2.57
CA PHE A 281 15.77 1.57 -1.96
C PHE A 281 15.44 0.52 -3.02
N LEU A 282 16.42 -0.33 -3.29
CA LEU A 282 16.32 -1.42 -4.26
C LEU A 282 17.11 -2.65 -3.78
N PHE A 283 16.57 -3.85 -4.04
CA PHE A 283 17.30 -5.11 -3.94
C PHE A 283 17.62 -5.66 -5.32
N ALA A 284 18.86 -6.09 -5.51
CA ALA A 284 19.28 -6.81 -6.69
C ALA A 284 19.36 -8.31 -6.41
N GLY A 285 19.04 -9.12 -7.41
CA GLY A 285 18.89 -10.58 -7.27
C GLY A 285 17.67 -10.99 -6.43
N ASP A 286 17.53 -12.30 -6.23
CA ASP A 286 16.39 -12.88 -5.52
C ASP A 286 16.46 -12.63 -4.01
N LEU A 287 15.31 -12.35 -3.41
CA LEU A 287 15.15 -12.38 -1.97
C LEU A 287 14.71 -13.77 -1.51
N PRO A 288 15.00 -14.17 -0.27
CA PRO A 288 14.62 -15.48 0.29
C PRO A 288 13.12 -15.82 0.23
N PHE A 289 12.27 -14.82 0.04
CA PHE A 289 10.81 -14.94 -0.01
C PHE A 289 10.21 -14.23 -1.23
N ARG A 290 11.02 -13.79 -2.19
CA ARG A 290 10.55 -13.10 -3.40
C ARG A 290 11.58 -13.16 -4.52
N TYR A 291 11.22 -13.81 -5.62
CA TYR A 291 12.02 -13.79 -6.84
C TYR A 291 12.01 -12.40 -7.48
N SER A 292 13.16 -12.00 -8.01
CA SER A 292 13.27 -10.79 -8.81
C SER A 292 12.71 -11.04 -10.21
N PRO A 293 11.84 -10.17 -10.75
CA PRO A 293 11.45 -10.23 -12.16
C PRO A 293 12.60 -9.83 -13.10
N LEU A 294 13.67 -9.24 -12.57
CA LEU A 294 14.91 -8.89 -13.28
C LEU A 294 16.09 -9.45 -12.48
N PRO A 295 16.34 -10.77 -12.54
CA PRO A 295 17.41 -11.39 -11.75
C PRO A 295 18.80 -11.00 -12.25
N GLU A 296 18.94 -10.74 -13.56
CA GLU A 296 20.19 -10.33 -14.18
C GLU A 296 20.45 -8.83 -14.00
N MET A 297 21.64 -8.49 -13.50
CA MET A 297 22.01 -7.10 -13.17
C MET A 297 21.99 -6.19 -14.39
N ALA A 298 22.37 -6.70 -15.58
CA ALA A 298 22.37 -5.93 -16.82
C ALA A 298 20.96 -5.53 -17.27
N ASP A 299 20.00 -6.44 -17.13
CA ASP A 299 18.59 -6.17 -17.44
C ASP A 299 17.99 -5.18 -16.45
N LEU A 300 18.35 -5.32 -15.16
CA LEU A 300 17.98 -4.36 -14.12
C LEU A 300 18.54 -2.96 -14.42
N THR A 301 19.83 -2.84 -14.76
CA THR A 301 20.45 -1.57 -15.17
C THR A 301 19.73 -0.95 -16.37
N THR A 302 19.43 -1.75 -17.39
CA THR A 302 18.71 -1.30 -18.58
C THR A 302 17.31 -0.76 -18.21
N ALA A 303 16.60 -1.48 -17.34
CA ALA A 303 15.27 -1.06 -16.87
C ALA A 303 15.33 0.25 -16.06
N LEU A 304 16.32 0.42 -15.17
CA LEU A 304 16.54 1.65 -14.41
C LEU A 304 16.77 2.86 -15.33
N ARG A 305 17.70 2.72 -16.30
CA ARG A 305 18.01 3.78 -17.29
C ARG A 305 16.78 4.16 -18.10
N ARG A 306 16.00 3.18 -18.57
CA ARG A 306 14.75 3.40 -19.30
C ARG A 306 13.73 4.21 -18.50
N HIS A 307 13.77 4.12 -17.17
CA HIS A 307 12.87 4.86 -16.27
C HIS A 307 13.47 6.19 -15.76
N GLY A 308 14.61 6.61 -16.29
CA GLY A 308 15.26 7.88 -15.95
C GLY A 308 16.05 7.84 -14.64
N ILE A 309 16.32 6.64 -14.11
CA ILE A 309 17.15 6.47 -12.91
C ILE A 309 18.60 6.40 -13.38
N GLY A 310 19.37 7.43 -13.05
CA GLY A 310 20.78 7.55 -13.39
C GLY A 310 21.68 6.75 -12.47
N ARG A 311 21.32 6.65 -11.18
CA ARG A 311 22.03 5.87 -10.16
C ARG A 311 21.04 5.15 -9.24
N ALA A 312 21.35 3.93 -8.83
CA ALA A 312 20.53 3.14 -7.93
C ALA A 312 21.43 2.44 -6.90
N PHE A 313 21.22 2.75 -5.63
CA PHE A 313 21.93 2.16 -4.50
C PHE A 313 21.22 0.88 -4.08
N CYS A 314 21.85 -0.26 -4.34
CA CYS A 314 21.22 -1.57 -4.22
C CYS A 314 21.86 -2.46 -3.15
N ALA A 315 21.02 -3.08 -2.33
CA ALA A 315 21.42 -4.21 -1.49
C ALA A 315 21.28 -5.53 -2.27
N PHE A 316 22.01 -6.57 -1.88
CA PHE A 316 21.90 -7.88 -2.52
C PHE A 316 20.88 -8.75 -1.78
N GLY A 317 19.85 -9.26 -2.48
CA GLY A 317 18.83 -10.13 -1.89
C GLY A 317 19.42 -11.33 -1.11
N PRO A 318 20.39 -12.08 -1.67
CA PRO A 318 21.06 -13.19 -0.97
C PRO A 318 21.80 -12.78 0.31
N SER A 319 22.30 -11.54 0.39
CA SER A 319 23.04 -11.05 1.57
C SER A 319 22.17 -10.86 2.81
N LEU A 320 20.84 -10.79 2.67
CA LEU A 320 19.91 -10.48 3.76
C LEU A 320 20.01 -11.44 4.94
N TYR A 321 20.15 -12.74 4.68
CA TYR A 321 20.24 -13.77 5.72
C TYR A 321 21.43 -14.72 5.51
N ALA A 322 22.42 -14.31 4.71
CA ALA A 322 23.62 -15.10 4.51
C ALA A 322 24.45 -15.20 5.79
N LEU A 323 25.01 -16.39 6.04
CA LEU A 323 25.96 -16.59 7.13
C LEU A 323 27.32 -15.92 6.85
N ASP A 324 27.73 -15.88 5.57
CA ASP A 324 28.92 -15.16 5.11
C ASP A 324 28.51 -13.93 4.29
N MET A 325 28.05 -12.89 4.99
CA MET A 325 27.65 -11.63 4.35
C MET A 325 28.81 -10.95 3.59
N ALA A 326 30.06 -11.15 4.02
CA ALA A 326 31.23 -10.59 3.35
C ALA A 326 31.42 -11.24 1.96
N ALA A 327 31.21 -12.55 1.84
CA ALA A 327 31.20 -13.23 0.54
C ALA A 327 30.10 -12.68 -0.38
N GLU A 328 28.87 -12.52 0.13
CA GLU A 328 27.77 -11.96 -0.66
C GLU A 328 28.04 -10.50 -1.09
N ASN A 329 28.65 -9.69 -0.22
CA ASN A 329 29.07 -8.33 -0.56
C ASN A 329 30.12 -8.32 -1.67
N ARG A 330 31.11 -9.23 -1.65
CA ARG A 330 32.10 -9.39 -2.73
C ARG A 330 31.44 -9.80 -4.06
N LEU A 331 30.49 -10.72 -4.01
CA LEU A 331 29.76 -11.18 -5.18
C LEU A 331 28.98 -10.04 -5.84
N LEU A 332 28.22 -9.26 -5.05
CA LEU A 332 27.51 -8.09 -5.55
C LEU A 332 28.49 -7.07 -6.15
N ALA A 333 29.53 -6.68 -5.41
CA ALA A 333 30.48 -5.68 -5.88
C ALA A 333 31.19 -6.10 -7.16
N GLY A 334 31.61 -7.37 -7.26
CA GLY A 334 32.22 -7.94 -8.46
C GLY A 334 31.26 -7.97 -9.65
N ALA A 335 30.01 -8.38 -9.43
CA ALA A 335 28.98 -8.40 -10.46
C ALA A 335 28.67 -7.00 -11.00
N VAL A 336 28.53 -6.00 -10.11
CA VAL A 336 28.31 -4.61 -10.53
C VAL A 336 29.52 -4.05 -11.26
N ALA A 337 30.74 -4.29 -10.77
CA ALA A 337 31.96 -3.83 -11.44
C ALA A 337 32.11 -4.44 -12.85
N ALA A 338 31.69 -5.70 -13.05
CA ALA A 338 31.74 -6.38 -14.33
C ALA A 338 30.79 -5.79 -15.39
N LEU A 339 29.76 -5.03 -14.99
CA LEU A 339 28.88 -4.32 -15.93
C LEU A 339 29.60 -3.21 -16.67
N GLY A 340 30.62 -2.59 -16.06
CA GLY A 340 31.29 -1.41 -16.60
C GLY A 340 30.39 -0.17 -16.71
N ASP A 341 29.30 -0.13 -15.94
CA ASP A 341 28.29 0.94 -15.91
C ASP A 341 28.20 1.50 -14.47
N ASP A 342 27.90 2.80 -14.32
CA ASP A 342 27.81 3.49 -13.02
C ASP A 342 26.38 3.61 -12.47
N CYS A 343 25.39 2.98 -13.12
CA CYS A 343 24.01 3.01 -12.69
C CYS A 343 23.81 2.28 -11.37
N LEU A 344 24.26 1.03 -11.26
CA LEU A 344 24.15 0.27 -10.01
C LEU A 344 25.29 0.63 -9.06
N GLN A 345 24.95 0.93 -7.82
CA GLN A 345 25.88 1.29 -6.76
C GLN A 345 25.71 0.28 -5.62
N PRO A 346 26.68 -0.62 -5.40
CA PRO A 346 26.49 -1.73 -4.46
C PRO A 346 26.56 -1.22 -3.02
N LEU A 347 25.57 -1.60 -2.22
CA LEU A 347 25.54 -1.39 -0.78
C LEU A 347 25.95 -2.69 -0.09
N ALA A 348 26.99 -2.64 0.73
CA ALA A 348 27.40 -3.78 1.55
C ALA A 348 26.40 -3.98 2.69
N THR A 349 25.81 -5.18 2.80
CA THR A 349 25.04 -5.54 4.00
C THR A 349 26.01 -5.69 5.17
N LEU A 350 25.77 -4.91 6.23
CA LEU A 350 26.58 -4.88 7.44
C LEU A 350 25.75 -5.30 8.64
N LEU A 351 26.36 -6.05 9.56
CA LEU A 351 25.73 -6.53 10.77
C LEU A 351 26.51 -6.02 12.00
N PRO A 352 26.03 -4.97 12.69
CA PRO A 352 26.73 -4.42 13.86
C PRO A 352 26.89 -5.41 15.03
N THR A 353 26.02 -6.43 15.09
CA THR A 353 26.10 -7.51 16.09
C THR A 353 27.17 -8.56 15.80
N ALA A 354 27.76 -8.57 14.58
CA ALA A 354 28.79 -9.53 14.21
C ALA A 354 30.14 -9.18 14.84
N TYR A 355 30.83 -10.14 15.45
CA TYR A 355 32.13 -9.90 16.09
C TYR A 355 33.22 -9.36 15.14
N ASN A 356 33.10 -9.66 13.84
CA ASN A 356 34.02 -9.25 12.78
C ASN A 356 33.49 -8.06 11.94
N TRP A 357 32.60 -7.23 12.49
CA TRP A 357 32.02 -6.11 11.75
C TRP A 357 33.09 -5.10 11.29
N ARG A 358 34.21 -4.97 12.02
CA ARG A 358 35.30 -4.03 11.69
C ARG A 358 36.02 -4.44 10.41
N GLU A 359 36.31 -5.73 10.26
CA GLU A 359 36.94 -6.31 9.07
C GLU A 359 35.99 -6.22 7.87
N THR A 360 34.71 -6.51 8.10
CA THR A 360 33.67 -6.42 7.06
C THR A 360 33.50 -4.97 6.57
N LEU A 361 33.51 -3.99 7.48
CA LEU A 361 33.50 -2.56 7.11
C LEU A 361 34.75 -2.16 6.32
N ALA A 362 35.94 -2.58 6.76
CA ALA A 362 37.19 -2.26 6.07
C ALA A 362 37.25 -2.84 4.65
N GLU A 363 36.67 -4.02 4.42
CA GLU A 363 36.51 -4.59 3.10
C GLU A 363 35.45 -3.83 2.28
N ALA A 364 34.25 -3.61 2.84
CA ALA A 364 33.15 -2.91 2.18
C ALA A 364 33.56 -1.54 1.65
N ARG A 365 34.37 -0.77 2.40
CA ARG A 365 34.88 0.54 1.98
C ARG A 365 35.70 0.52 0.68
N ARG A 366 36.31 -0.61 0.34
CA ARG A 366 37.11 -0.76 -0.88
C ARG A 366 36.28 -1.18 -2.09
N LEU A 367 35.11 -1.79 -1.85
CA LEU A 367 34.34 -2.50 -2.87
C LEU A 367 32.97 -1.87 -3.15
N CYS A 368 32.39 -1.17 -2.17
CA CYS A 368 31.01 -0.73 -2.19
C CYS A 368 30.87 0.79 -2.05
N ALA A 369 29.76 1.33 -2.57
CA ALA A 369 29.44 2.75 -2.50
C ALA A 369 28.99 3.20 -1.09
N GLY A 370 28.53 2.26 -0.27
CA GLY A 370 28.08 2.50 1.10
C GLY A 370 27.70 1.18 1.80
N GLY A 371 27.23 1.30 3.04
CA GLY A 371 26.71 0.20 3.81
C GLY A 371 25.20 0.26 3.94
N ILE A 372 24.56 -0.90 4.13
CA ILE A 372 23.16 -1.00 4.52
C ILE A 372 23.03 -1.88 5.76
N VAL A 373 22.17 -1.46 6.69
CA VAL A 373 21.86 -2.18 7.91
C VAL A 373 20.34 -2.35 8.09
N PHE A 374 19.92 -3.46 8.69
CA PHE A 374 18.50 -3.81 8.85
C PHE A 374 18.12 -4.03 10.33
N PRO A 375 17.96 -2.97 11.16
CA PRO A 375 17.39 -3.11 12.51
C PRO A 375 16.07 -3.89 12.52
N TYR A 376 15.28 -3.74 11.44
CA TYR A 376 14.02 -4.45 11.22
C TYR A 376 14.20 -5.96 10.95
N LEU A 377 14.98 -6.34 9.92
CA LEU A 377 15.11 -7.76 9.51
C LEU A 377 16.05 -8.57 10.40
N HIS A 378 17.09 -7.92 10.96
CA HIS A 378 18.13 -8.57 11.78
C HIS A 378 17.87 -8.45 13.28
N ASP A 379 16.70 -7.94 13.67
CA ASP A 379 16.19 -7.94 15.04
C ASP A 379 17.15 -7.34 16.09
N TRP A 380 17.45 -6.04 15.96
CA TRP A 380 18.23 -5.30 16.97
C TRP A 380 17.74 -3.86 17.14
N ASP A 381 18.02 -3.26 18.30
CA ASP A 381 17.67 -1.86 18.62
C ASP A 381 18.83 -0.94 18.21
N ILE A 382 18.55 0.00 17.31
CA ILE A 382 19.55 0.91 16.74
C ILE A 382 20.16 1.86 17.78
N ARG A 383 19.51 2.07 18.92
CA ARG A 383 19.98 2.96 19.99
C ARG A 383 20.98 2.30 20.92
N ASP A 384 21.12 0.97 20.86
CA ASP A 384 21.93 0.27 21.84
C ASP A 384 23.37 0.79 21.82
N SER A 385 23.84 1.16 23.01
CA SER A 385 25.16 1.72 23.23
C SER A 385 26.30 0.82 22.72
N GLN A 386 26.08 -0.51 22.65
CA GLN A 386 27.07 -1.44 22.13
C GLN A 386 27.42 -1.20 20.65
N PHE A 387 26.54 -0.56 19.88
CA PHE A 387 26.74 -0.28 18.45
C PHE A 387 27.33 1.11 18.17
N ARG A 388 27.60 1.93 19.20
CA ARG A 388 28.18 3.28 19.02
C ARG A 388 29.49 3.25 18.25
N ASP A 389 30.35 2.30 18.58
CA ASP A 389 31.64 2.11 17.93
C ASP A 389 31.51 1.79 16.43
N PHE A 390 30.47 1.04 16.06
CA PHE A 390 30.17 0.73 14.65
C PHE A 390 29.82 2.01 13.88
N PHE A 391 28.90 2.83 14.41
CA PHE A 391 28.51 4.07 13.75
C PHE A 391 29.63 5.11 13.71
N ALA A 392 30.42 5.22 14.79
CA ALA A 392 31.60 6.06 14.82
C ALA A 392 32.61 5.64 13.76
N ALA A 393 32.91 4.34 13.64
CA ALA A 393 33.82 3.84 12.62
C ALA A 393 33.32 4.10 11.19
N CYS A 394 32.01 4.02 10.94
CA CYS A 394 31.44 4.39 9.63
C CYS A 394 31.58 5.89 9.35
N ALA A 395 31.34 6.73 10.34
CA ALA A 395 31.48 8.19 10.22
C ALA A 395 32.94 8.62 10.01
N ASP A 396 33.88 8.09 10.80
CA ASP A 396 35.32 8.33 10.65
C ASP A 396 35.82 7.93 9.25
N ALA A 397 35.26 6.85 8.73
CA ALA A 397 35.51 6.36 7.38
C ALA A 397 34.86 7.18 6.26
N HIS A 398 33.97 8.12 6.60
CA HIS A 398 33.06 8.82 5.69
C HIS A 398 32.27 7.84 4.80
N PHE A 399 31.86 6.70 5.37
CA PHE A 399 31.18 5.63 4.65
C PHE A 399 29.66 5.76 4.84
N PRO A 400 28.90 6.15 3.79
CA PRO A 400 27.46 6.38 3.89
C PRO A 400 26.69 5.14 4.34
N LEU A 401 25.58 5.35 5.07
CA LEU A 401 24.75 4.27 5.60
C LEU A 401 23.28 4.42 5.18
N TRP A 402 22.75 3.36 4.61
CA TRP A 402 21.33 3.13 4.47
C TRP A 402 20.83 2.34 5.67
N ILE A 403 19.72 2.78 6.26
CA ILE A 403 19.13 2.15 7.44
C ILE A 403 17.71 1.77 7.09
N ASN A 404 17.46 0.47 6.99
CA ASN A 404 16.14 -0.08 6.70
C ASN A 404 15.38 -0.35 7.99
N VAL A 405 14.41 0.53 8.30
CA VAL A 405 13.60 0.45 9.53
C VAL A 405 12.29 -0.32 9.33
N ASN A 406 11.97 -0.65 8.09
CA ASN A 406 10.81 -1.45 7.70
C ASN A 406 11.00 -1.94 6.25
N LEU A 407 10.24 -2.96 5.83
CA LEU A 407 10.36 -3.51 4.48
C LEU A 407 9.01 -3.62 3.76
N HIS A 408 8.08 -4.36 4.33
CA HIS A 408 6.76 -4.58 3.76
C HIS A 408 5.72 -4.57 4.87
N ASP A 409 4.48 -4.86 4.56
CA ASP A 409 3.45 -4.96 5.58
C ASP A 409 3.79 -6.10 6.54
N TYR A 410 4.15 -5.75 7.78
CA TYR A 410 4.56 -6.71 8.81
C TYR A 410 3.54 -7.84 9.04
N ARG A 411 2.27 -7.61 8.70
CA ARG A 411 1.21 -8.63 8.78
C ARG A 411 1.45 -9.78 7.80
N PHE A 412 2.26 -9.61 6.75
CA PHE A 412 2.53 -10.61 5.70
C PHE A 412 3.95 -11.17 5.73
N ARG A 413 4.68 -10.93 6.84
CA ARG A 413 6.02 -11.48 7.02
C ARG A 413 6.06 -13.01 6.87
N PRO A 414 7.10 -13.59 6.26
CA PRO A 414 7.24 -15.04 6.28
C PRO A 414 7.31 -15.56 7.73
N ARG A 415 6.52 -16.59 8.07
CA ARG A 415 6.47 -17.16 9.44
C ARG A 415 7.84 -17.59 10.00
N GLY A 416 8.75 -18.00 9.12
CA GLY A 416 10.12 -18.42 9.49
C GLY A 416 11.09 -17.26 9.73
N THR A 417 10.66 -16.02 9.46
CA THR A 417 11.44 -14.82 9.79
C THR A 417 10.95 -14.24 11.11
N SER A 418 11.87 -13.68 11.91
CA SER A 418 11.56 -12.97 13.15
C SER A 418 11.92 -11.48 13.05
N PRO A 419 11.40 -10.73 12.05
CA PRO A 419 11.67 -9.31 11.98
C PRO A 419 11.01 -8.61 13.17
N ARG A 420 11.58 -7.49 13.59
CA ARG A 420 11.07 -6.66 14.67
C ARG A 420 10.51 -5.36 14.11
N ARG A 421 9.34 -4.93 14.60
CA ARG A 421 8.85 -3.58 14.29
C ARG A 421 9.76 -2.55 14.96
N THR A 422 10.59 -1.88 14.19
CA THR A 422 11.36 -0.72 14.66
C THR A 422 10.38 0.40 15.00
N ALA A 423 10.32 0.81 16.27
CA ALA A 423 9.47 1.91 16.67
C ALA A 423 10.07 3.23 16.20
N SER A 424 9.23 4.18 15.76
CA SER A 424 9.72 5.46 15.24
C SER A 424 10.62 6.22 16.23
N VAL A 425 10.35 6.10 17.53
CA VAL A 425 11.20 6.70 18.58
C VAL A 425 12.64 6.19 18.53
N GLU A 426 12.87 4.94 18.14
CA GLU A 426 14.21 4.36 18.07
C GLU A 426 15.06 5.05 17.02
N THR A 427 14.50 5.23 15.82
CA THR A 427 15.16 5.95 14.72
C THR A 427 15.42 7.40 15.09
N ILE A 428 14.45 8.08 15.72
CA ILE A 428 14.59 9.50 16.09
C ILE A 428 15.65 9.70 17.18
N ASP A 429 15.63 8.89 18.25
CA ASP A 429 16.63 8.94 19.33
C ASP A 429 18.04 8.67 18.80
N PHE A 430 18.17 7.68 17.90
CA PHE A 430 19.41 7.41 17.20
C PHE A 430 19.86 8.63 16.38
N LEU A 431 19.01 9.15 15.49
CA LEU A 431 19.37 10.30 14.65
C LEU A 431 19.69 11.57 15.45
N ALA A 432 19.14 11.73 16.66
CA ALA A 432 19.48 12.86 17.53
C ALA A 432 20.91 12.79 18.10
N THR A 433 21.51 11.59 18.16
CA THR A 433 22.80 11.35 18.82
C THR A 433 23.86 10.71 17.90
N ALA A 434 23.46 10.25 16.72
CA ALA A 434 24.36 9.61 15.76
C ALA A 434 25.46 10.58 15.31
N PRO A 435 26.70 10.09 15.07
CA PRO A 435 27.76 10.91 14.52
C PRO A 435 27.36 11.50 13.16
N VAL A 436 28.03 12.58 12.73
CA VAL A 436 27.76 13.18 11.42
C VAL A 436 28.25 12.24 10.32
N ASN A 437 27.36 11.84 9.42
CA ASN A 437 27.65 10.96 8.28
C ASN A 437 26.50 11.05 7.27
N SER A 438 26.62 10.49 6.06
CA SER A 438 25.49 10.45 5.13
C SER A 438 24.55 9.28 5.46
N TYR A 439 23.34 9.59 5.94
CA TYR A 439 22.30 8.62 6.26
C TYR A 439 21.13 8.70 5.29
N VAL A 440 20.65 7.53 4.85
CA VAL A 440 19.37 7.40 4.15
C VAL A 440 18.49 6.41 4.92
N ILE A 441 17.38 6.90 5.46
CA ILE A 441 16.42 6.06 6.17
C ILE A 441 15.40 5.53 5.18
N GLN A 442 15.34 4.21 5.07
CA GLN A 442 14.41 3.52 4.18
C GLN A 442 13.15 3.11 4.94
N CYS A 443 11.99 3.27 4.30
CA CYS A 443 10.70 2.74 4.69
C CYS A 443 10.10 3.33 5.98
N ALA A 444 10.54 4.53 6.37
CA ALA A 444 10.04 5.23 7.54
C ALA A 444 8.59 5.70 7.33
N ALA A 445 7.74 5.57 8.36
CA ALA A 445 6.36 6.05 8.29
C ALA A 445 6.30 7.59 8.23
N ALA A 446 5.19 8.16 7.75
CA ALA A 446 5.05 9.61 7.56
C ALA A 446 5.37 10.43 8.82
N ALA A 447 4.90 9.99 9.99
CA ALA A 447 5.19 10.67 11.27
C ALA A 447 6.69 10.64 11.63
N GLU A 448 7.37 9.54 11.31
CA GLU A 448 8.79 9.35 11.55
C GLU A 448 9.64 10.21 10.62
N VAL A 449 9.29 10.25 9.33
CA VAL A 449 9.95 11.14 8.36
C VAL A 449 9.85 12.60 8.83
N GLN A 450 8.67 13.04 9.24
CA GLN A 450 8.44 14.41 9.72
C GLN A 450 9.27 14.72 10.97
N ALA A 451 9.26 13.82 11.96
CA ALA A 451 10.05 13.97 13.18
C ALA A 451 11.56 13.99 12.89
N GLY A 452 12.04 13.12 12.00
CA GLY A 452 13.45 13.07 11.60
C GLY A 452 13.90 14.30 10.82
N LEU A 453 13.07 14.79 9.90
CA LEU A 453 13.34 16.03 9.17
C LEU A 453 13.37 17.25 10.11
N ALA A 454 12.53 17.27 11.16
CA ALA A 454 12.50 18.35 12.15
C ALA A 454 13.79 18.46 12.98
N LEU A 455 14.64 17.43 13.02
CA LEU A 455 15.98 17.51 13.64
C LEU A 455 16.92 18.48 12.90
N GLY A 456 16.59 18.92 11.69
CA GLY A 456 17.38 19.90 10.93
C GLY A 456 18.73 19.39 10.41
N ARG A 457 18.97 18.07 10.49
CA ARG A 457 20.20 17.44 10.00
C ARG A 457 20.24 17.40 8.48
N ALA A 458 21.25 18.05 7.89
CA ALA A 458 21.48 18.07 6.44
C ALA A 458 22.04 16.75 5.90
N ASP A 459 22.63 15.94 6.79
CA ASP A 459 23.28 14.68 6.47
C ASP A 459 22.32 13.48 6.51
N VAL A 460 21.02 13.73 6.76
CA VAL A 460 19.96 12.71 6.84
C VAL A 460 18.92 12.93 5.74
N ARG A 461 18.62 11.88 4.98
CA ARG A 461 17.58 11.83 3.95
C ARG A 461 16.60 10.68 4.22
N PHE A 462 15.39 10.79 3.67
CA PHE A 462 14.35 9.77 3.78
C PHE A 462 13.83 9.41 2.40
N ASP A 463 13.61 8.12 2.13
CA ASP A 463 12.92 7.74 0.90
C ASP A 463 11.40 8.00 0.99
N ILE A 464 10.75 8.19 -0.15
CA ILE A 464 9.33 8.56 -0.22
C ILE A 464 8.34 7.40 -0.23
N SER A 465 8.79 6.15 -0.21
CA SER A 465 7.93 4.97 -0.45
C SER A 465 6.68 4.92 0.42
N ARG A 466 6.80 5.21 1.72
CA ARG A 466 5.67 5.25 2.66
C ARG A 466 4.88 6.56 2.61
N LEU A 467 5.51 7.64 2.15
CA LEU A 467 4.82 8.93 1.99
C LEU A 467 3.82 8.90 0.83
N VAL A 468 4.07 8.12 -0.21
CA VAL A 468 3.14 7.95 -1.32
C VAL A 468 1.99 6.98 -1.02
N ASP A 469 2.13 6.12 0.00
CA ASP A 469 1.10 5.14 0.39
C ASP A 469 -0.03 5.73 1.23
N SER A 470 0.15 6.93 1.80
CA SER A 470 -0.79 7.55 2.74
C SER A 470 -1.32 8.88 2.18
N SER A 471 -2.64 9.07 2.23
CA SER A 471 -3.29 10.28 1.74
C SER A 471 -2.70 11.54 2.38
N GLY A 472 -2.38 12.55 1.55
CA GLY A 472 -1.76 13.80 1.97
C GLY A 472 -0.32 13.74 2.52
N ALA A 473 0.26 12.57 2.81
CA ALA A 473 1.51 12.48 3.57
C ALA A 473 2.71 13.12 2.85
N LEU A 474 2.94 12.79 1.57
CA LEU A 474 4.03 13.40 0.79
C LEU A 474 3.86 14.92 0.66
N ARG A 475 2.66 15.39 0.28
CA ARG A 475 2.37 16.83 0.09
C ARG A 475 2.57 17.62 1.38
N ASN A 476 2.09 17.09 2.50
CA ASN A 476 2.24 17.71 3.81
C ASN A 476 3.70 17.73 4.29
N THR A 477 4.51 16.75 3.88
CA THR A 477 5.96 16.72 4.15
C THR A 477 6.70 17.80 3.38
N ILE A 478 6.45 17.89 2.08
CA ILE A 478 7.08 18.91 1.24
C ILE A 478 6.68 20.32 1.71
N ALA A 479 5.40 20.53 2.03
CA ALA A 479 4.91 21.83 2.49
C ALA A 479 5.58 22.32 3.80
N ARG A 480 6.00 21.40 4.67
CA ARG A 480 6.60 21.73 5.98
C ARG A 480 8.12 21.77 5.96
N HIS A 481 8.76 20.87 5.21
CA HIS A 481 10.20 20.61 5.32
C HIS A 481 10.96 20.78 3.99
N GLY A 482 10.27 21.09 2.90
CA GLY A 482 10.85 21.09 1.55
C GLY A 482 11.03 19.67 0.99
N ALA A 483 11.52 19.57 -0.24
CA ALA A 483 11.72 18.32 -0.95
C ALA A 483 13.18 17.81 -0.94
N ASP A 484 14.15 18.66 -0.59
CA ASP A 484 15.59 18.41 -0.79
C ASP A 484 16.16 17.19 -0.04
N ARG A 485 15.49 16.78 1.04
CA ARG A 485 15.89 15.61 1.86
C ARG A 485 15.00 14.39 1.63
N LEU A 486 14.13 14.44 0.62
CA LEU A 486 13.29 13.33 0.18
C LEU A 486 13.90 12.72 -1.09
N VAL A 487 14.03 11.41 -1.12
CA VAL A 487 14.61 10.68 -2.26
C VAL A 487 13.69 9.58 -2.76
N LEU A 488 13.84 9.17 -4.02
CA LEU A 488 13.15 7.98 -4.53
C LEU A 488 13.69 6.73 -3.84
N GLY A 489 12.78 5.86 -3.43
CA GLY A 489 13.05 4.45 -3.20
C GLY A 489 12.02 3.64 -3.95
N SER A 490 12.41 2.80 -4.92
CA SER A 490 11.41 2.02 -5.68
C SER A 490 10.81 0.88 -4.88
N GLU A 491 11.50 0.39 -3.85
CA GLU A 491 11.21 -0.87 -3.16
C GLU A 491 11.24 -2.08 -4.10
N PHE A 492 11.99 -2.03 -5.19
CA PHE A 492 12.12 -3.19 -6.08
C PHE A 492 12.79 -4.37 -5.36
N PRO A 493 12.31 -5.62 -5.50
CA PRO A 493 11.25 -6.09 -6.41
C PRO A 493 9.84 -6.14 -5.79
N PHE A 494 9.63 -5.61 -4.58
CA PHE A 494 8.29 -5.56 -3.95
C PHE A 494 7.28 -4.79 -4.79
N ARG A 495 7.73 -3.67 -5.37
CA ARG A 495 6.97 -2.87 -6.31
C ARG A 495 7.66 -2.85 -7.66
N HIS A 496 6.91 -2.46 -8.69
CA HIS A 496 7.52 -2.09 -9.97
C HIS A 496 8.41 -0.85 -9.77
N LEU A 497 9.55 -0.78 -10.48
CA LEU A 497 10.48 0.36 -10.47
C LEU A 497 9.83 1.74 -10.68
N ARG A 498 8.64 1.79 -11.30
CA ARG A 498 7.93 3.01 -11.67
C ARG A 498 6.95 3.47 -10.58
N THR A 499 6.53 2.58 -9.68
CA THR A 499 5.37 2.79 -8.79
C THR A 499 5.50 4.06 -7.97
N ASN A 500 6.57 4.17 -7.18
CA ASN A 500 6.72 5.30 -6.25
C ASN A 500 6.99 6.61 -6.99
N ALA A 501 7.73 6.57 -8.12
CA ALA A 501 7.95 7.72 -8.98
C ALA A 501 6.66 8.22 -9.65
N ALA A 502 5.82 7.31 -10.13
CA ALA A 502 4.52 7.63 -10.71
C ALA A 502 3.58 8.25 -9.67
N CYS A 503 3.48 7.65 -8.48
CA CYS A 503 2.68 8.20 -7.40
C CYS A 503 3.15 9.61 -6.98
N ALA A 504 4.45 9.82 -6.84
CA ALA A 504 5.01 11.13 -6.52
C ALA A 504 4.64 12.18 -7.57
N ARG A 505 4.78 11.85 -8.87
CA ARG A 505 4.33 12.73 -9.96
C ARG A 505 2.83 13.00 -9.91
N TRP A 506 2.00 11.99 -9.65
CA TRP A 506 0.55 12.18 -9.56
C TRP A 506 0.11 13.05 -8.39
N ILE A 507 0.87 13.06 -7.29
CA ILE A 507 0.62 13.90 -6.11
C ILE A 507 1.17 15.32 -6.32
N CYS A 508 2.38 15.45 -6.86
CA CYS A 508 3.10 16.72 -6.94
C CYS A 508 2.82 17.49 -8.24
N GLN A 509 2.63 16.82 -9.38
CA GLN A 509 2.55 17.42 -10.73
C GLN A 509 1.64 16.63 -11.68
N PRO A 510 0.31 16.69 -11.57
CA PRO A 510 -0.57 15.83 -12.36
C PRO A 510 -0.82 16.29 -13.80
N GLU A 511 -0.27 17.43 -14.24
CA GLU A 511 -0.36 17.84 -15.65
C GLU A 511 0.31 16.82 -16.59
N ASP A 512 1.25 16.00 -16.07
CA ASP A 512 1.93 14.92 -16.80
C ASP A 512 1.08 13.67 -17.10
N ARG A 513 -0.19 13.63 -16.68
CA ARG A 513 -1.08 12.49 -16.92
C ARG A 513 -1.47 12.25 -18.36
N LYS A 514 -1.37 13.29 -19.20
CA LYS A 514 -1.65 13.19 -20.63
C LYS A 514 -0.52 12.50 -21.38
N THR A 515 0.63 12.31 -20.74
CA THR A 515 1.74 11.56 -21.30
C THR A 515 1.55 10.10 -20.88
N PRO A 516 1.16 9.19 -21.79
CA PRO A 516 1.15 7.77 -21.46
C PRO A 516 2.55 7.42 -20.94
N VAL A 517 2.61 6.81 -19.76
CA VAL A 517 3.83 6.15 -19.30
C VAL A 517 4.09 5.07 -20.33
N LYS A 518 4.99 5.32 -21.29
CA LYS A 518 5.32 4.36 -22.33
C LYS A 518 5.65 3.03 -21.64
N VAL A 519 4.89 2.00 -22.01
CA VAL A 519 5.03 0.62 -21.51
C VAL A 519 6.44 0.12 -21.79
#